data_AF-A0A7Y0X6K3-F1
#
_entry.id   AF-A0A7Y0X6K3-F1
#
_cell.length_a   1.000
_cell.length_b   1.000
_cell.length_c   1.000
_cell.angle_alpha   90.00
_cell.angle_beta   90.00
_cell.angle_gamma   90.00
#
_symmetry.space_group_name_H-M   'P 1'
#
loop_
_entity.id
_entity.type
_entity.pdbx_description
1 polymer ?
#
loop_
_entity_poly.entity_id
_entity_poly.type
_entity_poly.pdbx_seq_one_letter_code
_entity_poly.pdbx_strand_id
1 'polypeptide(L)' 'QISNRLTAQSRGLDVAMRNANDGISIAQTAEGAMNEATSVMQRMRDLAIQSSNGTNSPAERQAINEESMALIDELNR' A
#
# COMPACT_ATOMS: atom_id res chain seq x y z
N GLN A 1 -42.95 -19.40 14.89
CA GLN A 1 -42.65 -18.54 13.70
C GLN A 1 -41.73 -17.36 14.03
N ILE A 2 -41.87 -16.67 15.17
CA ILE A 2 -40.94 -15.59 15.58
C ILE A 2 -39.53 -16.11 15.95
N SER A 3 -39.44 -17.25 16.66
CA SER A 3 -38.15 -17.85 17.08
C SER A 3 -37.25 -18.19 15.88
N ASN A 4 -37.76 -18.84 14.84
CA ASN A 4 -36.99 -19.13 13.62
C ASN A 4 -36.45 -17.86 12.95
N ARG A 5 -37.22 -16.76 12.96
CA ARG A 5 -36.80 -15.46 12.43
C ARG A 5 -35.71 -14.83 13.28
N LEU A 6 -35.76 -14.95 14.61
CA LEU A 6 -34.71 -14.48 15.51
C LEU A 6 -33.42 -15.30 15.35
N THR A 7 -33.52 -16.62 15.22
CA THR A 7 -32.36 -17.48 14.94
C THR A 7 -31.72 -17.15 13.60
N ALA A 8 -32.52 -16.91 12.55
CA ALA A 8 -32.01 -16.49 11.25
C ALA A 8 -31.30 -15.13 11.31
N GLN A 9 -31.88 -14.15 12.02
CA GLN A 9 -31.23 -12.85 12.25
C GLN A 9 -29.94 -12.97 13.04
N SER A 10 -29.90 -13.77 14.11
CA SER A 10 -28.68 -14.00 14.90
C SER A 10 -27.56 -14.55 14.03
N ARG A 11 -27.85 -15.58 13.23
CA ARG A 11 -26.86 -16.14 12.28
C ARG A 11 -26.43 -15.12 11.23
N GLY A 12 -27.36 -14.29 10.75
CA GLY A 12 -27.06 -13.20 9.83
C GLY A 12 -26.11 -12.17 10.42
N LEU A 13 -26.33 -11.79 11.68
CA LEU A 13 -25.45 -10.88 12.42
C LEU A 13 -24.07 -11.50 12.66
N ASP A 14 -23.98 -12.79 12.96
CA ASP A 14 -22.69 -13.48 13.13
C ASP A 14 -21.85 -13.44 11.84
N VAL A 15 -22.48 -13.66 10.69
CA VAL A 15 -21.81 -13.55 9.39
C VAL A 15 -21.45 -12.09 9.07
N ALA A 16 -22.35 -11.14 9.34
CA ALA A 16 -22.08 -9.73 9.14
C ALA A 16 -20.88 -9.25 9.96
N MET A 17 -20.76 -9.70 11.22
CA MET A 17 -19.60 -9.41 12.07
C MET A 17 -18.32 -10.01 11.50
N ARG A 18 -18.33 -11.25 11.00
CA ARG A 18 -17.15 -11.84 10.34
C ARG A 18 -16.74 -11.05 9.11
N ASN A 19 -17.68 -10.73 8.22
CA ASN A 19 -17.42 -9.93 7.02
C ASN A 19 -16.86 -8.54 7.37
N ALA A 20 -17.33 -7.91 8.45
CA ALA A 20 -16.79 -6.64 8.93
C ALA A 20 -15.34 -6.78 9.41
N ASN A 21 -15.02 -7.85 10.16
CA ASN A 21 -13.65 -8.12 10.60
C ASN A 21 -12.72 -8.44 9.42
N ASP A 22 -13.18 -9.21 8.44
CA ASP A 22 -12.42 -9.48 7.22
C ASP A 22 -12.15 -8.19 6.43
N GLY A 23 -13.17 -7.32 6.31
CA GLY A 23 -13.03 -6.01 5.69
C GLY A 23 -12.02 -5.10 6.42
N ILE A 24 -12.02 -5.11 7.75
CA ILE A 24 -11.02 -4.39 8.57
C ILE A 24 -9.62 -4.97 8.32
N SER A 25 -9.48 -6.30 8.31
CA SER A 25 -8.18 -6.93 8.08
C SER A 25 -7.62 -6.59 6.71
N ILE A 26 -8.45 -6.59 5.66
CA ILE A 26 -8.05 -6.18 4.31
C ILE A 26 -7.63 -4.71 4.30
N ALA A 27 -8.41 -3.82 4.94
CA ALA A 27 -8.09 -2.41 5.02
C ALA A 27 -6.74 -2.16 5.73
N GLN A 28 -6.43 -2.90 6.79
CA GLN A 28 -5.14 -2.83 7.48
C GLN A 28 -3.97 -3.31 6.59
N THR A 29 -4.15 -4.40 5.84
CA THR A 29 -3.13 -4.85 4.87
C THR A 29 -2.92 -3.80 3.79
N ALA A 30 -4.00 -3.19 3.27
CA ALA A 30 -3.92 -2.12 2.30
C ALA A 30 -3.21 -0.88 2.87
N GLU A 31 -3.52 -0.47 4.11
CA GLU A 31 -2.86 0.64 4.79
C GLU A 31 -1.35 0.41 4.94
N GLY A 32 -0.94 -0.81 5.33
CA GLY A 32 0.47 -1.19 5.39
C GLY A 32 1.17 -1.06 4.03
N ALA A 33 0.55 -1.57 2.97
CA ALA A 33 1.09 -1.44 1.60
C ALA A 33 1.16 0.02 1.14
N MET A 34 0.17 0.85 1.47
CA MET A 34 0.18 2.28 1.13
C MET A 34 1.26 3.05 1.90
N ASN A 35 1.57 2.66 3.13
CA ASN A 35 2.67 3.23 3.90
C ASN A 35 4.02 2.94 3.24
N GLU A 36 4.25 1.71 2.78
CA GLU A 36 5.45 1.34 2.03
C GLU A 36 5.52 2.08 0.69
N ALA A 37 4.43 2.13 -0.07
CA ALA A 37 4.36 2.89 -1.32
C ALA A 37 4.69 4.38 -1.10
N THR A 38 4.21 4.97 0.00
CA THR A 38 4.52 6.35 0.38
C THR A 38 6.00 6.53 0.69
N SER A 39 6.61 5.60 1.42
CA SER A 39 8.05 5.59 1.72
C SER A 39 8.89 5.54 0.43
N VAL A 40 8.52 4.66 -0.51
CA VAL A 40 9.16 4.56 -1.83
C VAL A 40 9.04 5.87 -2.59
N MET A 41 7.85 6.49 -2.63
CA MET A 41 7.65 7.78 -3.30
C MET A 41 8.47 8.92 -2.68
N GLN A 42 8.66 8.91 -1.36
CA GLN A 42 9.54 9.87 -0.68
C GLN A 42 10.99 9.68 -1.12
N ARG A 43 11.47 8.44 -1.20
CA ARG A 43 12.81 8.13 -1.71
C ARG A 43 12.99 8.56 -3.16
N MET A 44 12.01 8.29 -4.03
CA MET A 44 12.03 8.73 -5.43
C MET A 44 12.10 10.27 -5.54
N ARG A 45 11.40 11.00 -4.67
CA ARG A 45 11.50 12.47 -4.62
C ARG A 45 12.91 12.92 -4.26
N ASP A 46 13.56 12.29 -3.28
CA ASP A 46 14.94 12.62 -2.91
C ASP A 46 15.90 12.38 -4.08
N LEU A 47 15.73 11.27 -4.79
CA LEU A 47 16.50 10.96 -6.01
C LEU A 47 16.26 11.99 -7.12
N ALA A 48 15.02 12.44 -7.32
CA ALA A 48 14.71 13.47 -8.30
C ALA A 48 15.42 14.80 -7.96
N ILE A 49 15.42 15.20 -6.68
CA ILE A 49 16.15 16.39 -6.21
C ILE A 49 17.66 16.21 -6.41
N GLN A 50 18.21 15.03 -6.07
CA GLN A 50 19.62 14.73 -6.30
C GLN A 50 19.98 14.79 -7.79
N SER A 51 19.13 14.25 -8.68
CA SER A 51 19.36 14.27 -10.13
C SER A 51 19.39 15.69 -10.72
N SER A 52 18.65 16.62 -10.10
CA SER A 52 18.63 18.04 -10.47
C SER A 52 19.89 18.79 -10.03
N ASN A 53 20.76 18.19 -9.21
CA ASN A 53 22.03 18.79 -8.85
C ASN A 53 22.97 18.83 -10.07
N GLY A 54 23.35 20.04 -10.48
CA GLY A 54 24.21 20.28 -11.65
C GLY A 54 25.66 19.79 -11.48
N THR A 55 26.09 19.47 -10.25
CA THR A 55 27.46 19.01 -9.98
C THR A 55 27.63 17.51 -10.09
N ASN A 56 26.55 16.73 -10.22
CA ASN A 56 26.64 15.28 -10.33
C ASN A 56 27.29 14.87 -11.65
N SER A 57 28.25 13.96 -11.56
CA SER A 57 28.87 13.29 -12.69
C SER A 57 27.87 12.43 -13.48
N PRO A 58 28.20 12.07 -14.74
CA PRO A 58 27.37 11.15 -15.52
C PRO A 58 27.15 9.79 -14.84
N ALA A 59 28.17 9.26 -14.14
CA ALA A 59 28.07 7.99 -13.43
C ALA A 59 27.10 8.07 -12.24
N GLU A 60 27.12 9.17 -11.48
CA GLU A 60 26.17 9.41 -10.38
C GLU A 60 24.74 9.57 -10.91
N ARG A 61 24.55 10.26 -12.05
CA ARG A 61 23.25 10.37 -12.71
C ARG A 61 22.72 9.01 -13.19
N GLN A 62 23.60 8.14 -13.68
CA GLN A 62 23.23 6.78 -14.05
C GLN A 62 22.79 5.95 -12.84
N ALA A 63 23.55 5.98 -11.74
CA ALA A 63 23.19 5.26 -10.52
C ALA A 63 21.84 5.73 -9.93
N ILE A 64 21.59 7.04 -9.94
CA ILE A 64 20.29 7.61 -9.52
C ILE A 64 19.15 7.09 -10.41
N ASN A 65 19.37 6.98 -11.72
CA ASN A 65 18.36 6.46 -12.64
C ASN A 65 18.09 4.97 -12.41
N GLU A 66 19.15 4.17 -12.19
CA GLU A 66 19.02 2.75 -11.87
C GLU A 66 18.21 2.54 -10.57
N GLU A 67 18.49 3.32 -9.52
CA GLU A 67 17.72 3.27 -8.28
C GLU A 67 16.25 3.69 -8.49
N SER A 68 16.01 4.76 -9.26
CA SER A 68 14.65 5.22 -9.59
C SER A 68 13.84 4.17 -10.34
N MET A 69 14.46 3.46 -11.30
CA MET A 69 13.80 2.38 -12.04
C MET A 69 13.43 1.20 -11.13
N ALA A 70 14.33 0.80 -10.23
CA ALA A 70 14.05 -0.26 -9.26
C ALA A 70 12.88 0.09 -8.33
N LEU A 71 12.77 1.37 -7.92
CA LEU A 71 11.65 1.84 -7.09
C LEU A 71 10.32 1.89 -7.85
N ILE A 72 10.34 2.22 -9.14
CA ILE A 72 9.16 2.13 -10.01
C ILE A 72 8.70 0.68 -10.14
N ASP A 73 9.63 -0.25 -10.32
CA ASP A 73 9.31 -1.68 -10.40
C ASP A 73 8.71 -2.19 -9.08
N GLU A 74 9.23 -1.74 -7.92
CA GLU A 74 8.67 -2.11 -6.61
C GLU A 74 7.25 -1.56 -6.40
N LEU A 75 6.93 -0.35 -6.88
CA LEU A 75 5.57 0.20 -6.80
C LEU A 75 4.55 -0.54 -7.68
N ASN A 76 5.01 -1.19 -8.76
CA ASN A 76 4.15 -1.93 -9.68
C ASN A 76 3.95 -3.40 -9.28
N ARG A 77 4.65 -3.88 -8.24
CA ARG A 77 4.63 -5.27 -7.78
C ARG A 77 3.44 -5.56 -6.86
#